data_AF-A0A1G1G571-F1
#
_entry.id   AF-A0A1G1G571-F1
#
_cell.length_a   1.000
_cell.length_b   1.000
_cell.length_c   1.000
_cell.angle_alpha   90.00
_cell.angle_beta   90.00
_cell.angle_gamma   90.00
#
_symmetry.space_group_name_H-M   'P 1'
#
loop_
_entity.id
_entity.type
_entity.pdbx_description
1 polymer ?
#
loop_
_entity_poly.entity_id
_entity_poly.type
_entity_poly.pdbx_seq_one_letter_code
_entity_poly.pdbx_strand_id
1 'polypeptide(L)'
;MTKKQRSVNFSVIGFDSRQGFTLIELLIVVAIIGILAAIAIPGYLGMQERARKGTVVRSASASESELQTWLHSAVKGRASGSGVIGALYEIDSNGDGQILSASDMNNSSLGELLISANALCSQYVNAKQVSQREMSPWGTTFGSLWAFGVPAAGRITCTHDAGAVPITITSQDSSGQTIHTKQIYAD
;
A
#
# COMPACT_ATOMS: atom_id res chain seq x y z
N MET A 1 -8.75 84.59 -12.24
CA MET A 1 -9.20 83.19 -12.41
C MET A 1 -8.70 82.35 -11.24
N THR A 2 -9.53 82.18 -10.20
CA THR A 2 -9.19 81.45 -8.97
C THR A 2 -9.92 80.12 -8.95
N LYS A 3 -9.19 79.01 -9.09
CA LYS A 3 -9.77 77.65 -9.01
C LYS A 3 -10.12 77.33 -7.55
N LYS A 4 -11.41 77.21 -7.26
CA LYS A 4 -11.97 76.72 -6.00
C LYS A 4 -11.72 75.21 -5.91
N GLN A 5 -10.73 74.77 -5.12
CA GLN A 5 -10.56 73.36 -4.77
C GLN A 5 -11.71 72.94 -3.84
N ARG A 6 -12.53 71.98 -4.27
CA ARG A 6 -13.47 71.27 -3.40
C ARG A 6 -12.71 70.15 -2.69
N SER A 7 -12.53 70.27 -1.37
CA SER A 7 -12.01 69.18 -0.54
C SER A 7 -13.07 68.09 -0.44
N VAL A 8 -12.76 66.90 -0.95
CA VAL A 8 -13.58 65.70 -0.75
C VAL A 8 -13.05 65.06 0.54
N ASN A 9 -13.77 65.23 1.65
CA ASN A 9 -13.42 64.57 2.90
C ASN A 9 -13.74 63.08 2.78
N PHE A 10 -12.73 62.25 2.54
CA PHE A 10 -12.85 60.81 2.68
C PHE A 10 -12.85 60.48 4.18
N SER A 11 -14.04 60.46 4.78
CA SER A 11 -14.24 59.91 6.11
C SER A 11 -14.09 58.40 6.01
N VAL A 12 -12.91 57.89 6.36
CA VAL A 12 -12.75 56.48 6.70
C VAL A 12 -13.63 56.25 7.92
N ILE A 13 -14.69 55.46 7.76
CA ILE A 13 -15.50 54.98 8.87
C ILE A 13 -14.56 54.13 9.73
N GLY A 14 -14.10 54.68 10.86
CA GLY A 14 -13.36 53.94 11.85
C GLY A 14 -14.27 52.89 12.48
N PHE A 15 -13.93 51.62 12.34
CA PHE A 15 -14.48 50.59 13.22
C PHE A 15 -13.89 50.81 14.62
N ASP A 16 -14.62 51.51 15.49
CA ASP A 16 -14.32 51.52 16.92
C ASP A 16 -14.70 50.16 17.52
N SER A 17 -13.83 49.17 17.33
CA SER A 17 -13.99 47.81 17.82
C SER A 17 -12.70 47.32 18.48
N ARG A 18 -12.35 47.90 19.63
CA ARG A 18 -11.36 47.32 20.54
C ARG A 18 -12.05 46.48 21.62
N GLN A 19 -12.76 45.43 21.20
CA GLN A 19 -13.10 44.32 22.09
C GLN A 19 -11.92 43.34 22.04
N GLY A 20 -10.99 43.50 22.98
CA GLY A 20 -9.88 42.57 23.15
C GLY A 20 -10.38 41.28 23.78
N PHE A 21 -9.95 40.14 23.24
CA PHE A 21 -10.20 38.81 23.82
C PHE A 21 -9.62 38.76 25.24
N THR A 22 -10.39 38.28 26.22
CA THR A 22 -9.89 38.23 27.60
C THR A 22 -8.93 37.05 27.79
N LEU A 23 -7.91 37.22 28.64
CA LEU A 23 -7.00 36.11 28.99
C LEU A 23 -7.74 34.94 29.65
N ILE A 24 -8.81 35.23 30.39
CA ILE A 24 -9.62 34.20 31.04
C ILE A 24 -10.46 33.40 30.03
N GLU A 25 -10.97 34.03 28.97
CA GLU A 25 -11.65 33.32 27.87
C GLU A 25 -10.69 32.36 27.18
N LEU A 26 -9.45 32.79 26.88
CA LEU A 26 -8.45 31.89 26.30
C LEU A 26 -8.09 30.74 27.24
N LEU A 27 -7.98 30.99 28.55
CA LEU A 27 -7.63 29.97 29.52
C LEU A 27 -8.68 28.87 29.60
N ILE A 28 -9.97 29.24 29.64
CA ILE A 28 -11.07 28.27 29.67
C ILE A 28 -11.14 27.48 28.37
N VAL A 29 -10.95 28.13 27.21
CA VAL A 29 -10.95 27.45 25.91
C VAL A 29 -9.86 26.39 25.84
N VAL A 30 -8.63 26.72 26.25
CA VAL A 30 -7.52 25.75 26.25
C VAL A 30 -7.78 24.62 27.24
N ALA A 31 -8.38 24.89 28.41
CA ALA A 31 -8.75 23.85 29.36
C ALA A 31 -9.76 22.85 28.78
N ILE A 32 -10.78 23.33 28.07
CA ILE A 32 -11.78 22.47 27.42
C ILE A 32 -11.15 21.65 26.29
N ILE A 33 -10.33 22.28 25.43
CA ILE A 33 -9.62 21.57 24.36
C ILE A 33 -8.70 20.48 24.94
N GLY A 34 -8.04 20.75 26.07
CA GLY A 34 -7.19 19.78 26.76
C GLY A 34 -7.95 18.51 27.17
N ILE A 35 -9.15 18.66 27.74
CA ILE A 35 -10.00 17.52 28.13
C ILE A 35 -10.46 16.73 26.90
N LEU A 36 -10.90 17.41 25.84
CA LEU A 36 -11.34 16.76 24.60
C LEU A 36 -10.18 16.02 23.92
N ALA A 37 -9.00 16.63 23.85
CA ALA A 37 -7.82 16.02 23.24
C ALA A 37 -7.37 14.76 23.98
N ALA A 38 -7.42 14.76 25.32
CA ALA A 38 -7.02 13.61 26.14
C ALA A 38 -7.83 12.34 25.82
N ILE A 39 -9.12 12.49 25.51
CA ILE A 39 -10.00 11.36 25.14
C ILE A 39 -9.90 11.06 23.64
N ALA A 40 -9.83 12.08 22.80
CA ALA A 40 -9.88 11.93 21.34
C ALA A 40 -8.61 11.33 20.74
N ILE A 41 -7.42 11.73 21.21
CA ILE A 41 -6.13 11.29 20.66
C ILE A 41 -5.97 9.76 20.68
N PRO A 42 -6.14 9.03 21.80
CA PRO A 42 -5.96 7.58 21.80
C PRO A 42 -6.97 6.87 20.89
N GLY A 43 -8.22 7.34 20.84
CA GLY A 43 -9.23 6.81 19.93
C GLY A 43 -8.87 7.02 18.45
N TYR A 44 -8.40 8.22 18.11
CA TYR A 44 -7.97 8.56 16.75
C TYR A 44 -6.78 7.73 16.28
N LEU A 45 -5.76 7.55 17.12
CA LEU A 45 -4.61 6.70 16.82
C LEU A 45 -5.02 5.24 16.58
N GLY A 46 -5.94 4.71 17.39
CA GLY A 46 -6.49 3.36 17.20
C GLY A 46 -7.27 3.21 15.89
N MET A 47 -8.05 4.22 15.49
CA MET A 47 -8.75 4.21 14.21
C MET A 47 -7.78 4.27 13.02
N GLN A 48 -6.75 5.11 13.08
CA GLN A 48 -5.71 5.14 12.04
C GLN A 48 -5.04 3.76 11.90
N GLU A 49 -4.69 3.12 13.02
CA GLU A 49 -4.03 1.81 12.99
C GLU A 49 -4.92 0.72 12.38
N ARG A 50 -6.21 0.69 12.75
CA ARG A 50 -7.18 -0.23 12.14
C ARG A 50 -7.36 0.04 10.65
N ALA A 51 -7.35 1.30 10.23
CA ALA A 51 -7.44 1.67 8.82
C ALA A 51 -6.20 1.19 8.03
N ARG A 52 -4.99 1.36 8.58
CA ARG A 52 -3.73 0.85 8.00
C ARG A 52 -3.78 -0.67 7.84
N LYS A 53 -4.09 -1.40 8.92
CA LYS A 53 -4.25 -2.87 8.88
C LYS A 53 -5.27 -3.28 7.83
N GLY A 54 -6.42 -2.60 7.78
CA GLY A 54 -7.47 -2.86 6.79
C GLY A 54 -7.01 -2.64 5.35
N THR A 55 -6.19 -1.62 5.08
CA THR A 55 -5.63 -1.40 3.73
C THR A 55 -4.69 -2.52 3.32
N VAL A 56 -3.80 -2.95 4.22
CA VAL A 56 -2.89 -4.09 3.93
C VAL A 56 -3.67 -5.36 3.66
N VAL A 57 -4.67 -5.69 4.48
CA VAL A 57 -5.50 -6.89 4.26
C VAL A 57 -6.26 -6.80 2.94
N ARG A 58 -6.80 -5.62 2.59
CA ARG A 58 -7.47 -5.43 1.30
C ARG A 58 -6.53 -5.61 0.11
N SER A 59 -5.33 -5.03 0.16
CA SER A 59 -4.32 -5.21 -0.89
C SER A 59 -3.87 -6.68 -1.00
N ALA A 60 -3.72 -7.37 0.14
CA ALA A 60 -3.39 -8.80 0.16
C ALA A 60 -4.51 -9.63 -0.49
N SER A 61 -5.77 -9.44 -0.09
CA SER A 61 -6.88 -10.19 -0.68
C SER A 61 -7.13 -9.86 -2.15
N ALA A 62 -6.89 -8.63 -2.58
CA ALA A 62 -6.97 -8.25 -4.00
C ALA A 62 -5.89 -8.93 -4.85
N SER A 63 -4.75 -9.29 -4.26
CA SER A 63 -3.67 -10.00 -4.96
C SER A 63 -3.89 -11.50 -5.12
N GLU A 64 -4.85 -12.09 -4.41
CA GLU A 64 -5.05 -13.54 -4.40
C GLU A 64 -5.32 -14.09 -5.81
N SER A 65 -6.21 -13.47 -6.59
CA SER A 65 -6.54 -13.92 -7.95
C SER A 65 -5.39 -13.72 -8.94
N GLU A 66 -4.59 -12.67 -8.73
CA GLU A 66 -3.40 -12.41 -9.53
C GLU A 66 -2.35 -13.50 -9.28
N LEU A 67 -2.05 -13.78 -8.01
CA LEU A 67 -1.13 -14.86 -7.62
C LEU A 67 -1.61 -16.24 -8.06
N GLN A 68 -2.92 -16.49 -8.06
CA GLN A 68 -3.49 -17.72 -8.63
C GLN A 68 -3.14 -17.86 -10.11
N THR A 69 -3.24 -16.78 -10.87
CA THR A 69 -2.92 -16.79 -12.32
C THR A 69 -1.42 -17.03 -12.54
N TRP A 70 -0.57 -16.35 -11.77
CA TRP A 70 0.89 -16.55 -11.80
C TRP A 70 1.27 -18.00 -11.48
N LEU A 71 0.67 -18.56 -10.42
CA LEU A 71 0.92 -19.92 -9.99
C LEU A 71 0.41 -20.94 -11.02
N HIS A 72 -0.77 -20.73 -11.60
CA HIS A 72 -1.32 -21.61 -12.63
C HIS A 72 -0.43 -21.65 -13.88
N SER A 73 0.03 -20.48 -14.35
CA SER A 73 0.96 -20.41 -15.49
C SER A 73 2.30 -21.11 -15.17
N ALA A 74 2.86 -20.88 -13.98
CA ALA A 74 4.09 -21.54 -13.56
C ALA A 74 3.94 -23.07 -13.46
N VAL A 75 2.84 -23.58 -12.90
CA VAL A 75 2.57 -25.03 -12.80
C VAL A 75 2.39 -25.64 -14.18
N LYS A 76 1.71 -24.95 -15.12
CA LYS A 76 1.55 -25.39 -16.51
C LYS A 76 2.88 -25.56 -17.26
N GLY A 77 3.88 -24.74 -16.95
CA GLY A 77 5.22 -24.83 -17.55
C GLY A 77 6.24 -25.63 -16.76
N ARG A 78 5.89 -26.13 -15.56
CA ARG A 78 6.79 -26.91 -14.71
C ARG A 78 7.09 -28.27 -15.34
N ALA A 79 8.36 -28.54 -15.65
CA ALA A 79 8.81 -29.80 -16.22
C ALA A 79 8.90 -30.91 -15.14
N SER A 80 7.78 -31.55 -14.83
CA SER A 80 7.79 -32.88 -14.20
C SER A 80 6.86 -33.82 -14.95
N GLY A 81 7.40 -34.42 -16.02
CA GLY A 81 6.78 -35.53 -16.76
C GLY A 81 5.86 -35.12 -17.92
N SER A 82 6.41 -35.06 -19.13
CA SER A 82 5.72 -35.18 -20.43
C SER A 82 4.41 -34.38 -20.62
N GLY A 83 4.54 -33.09 -20.96
CA GLY A 83 3.43 -32.30 -21.48
C GLY A 83 3.59 -30.80 -21.33
N VAL A 84 4.73 -30.21 -21.75
CA VAL A 84 4.84 -28.76 -21.87
C VAL A 84 3.81 -28.30 -22.91
N ILE A 85 2.73 -27.64 -22.49
CA ILE A 85 1.78 -27.00 -23.41
C ILE A 85 2.39 -25.66 -23.84
N GLY A 86 3.34 -25.72 -24.77
CA GLY A 86 3.97 -24.56 -25.42
C GLY A 86 4.67 -23.57 -24.49
N ALA A 87 5.51 -22.72 -25.06
CA ALA A 87 6.03 -21.53 -24.40
C ALA A 87 4.98 -20.41 -24.53
N LEU A 88 4.00 -20.38 -23.62
CA LEU A 88 2.93 -19.38 -23.64
C LEU A 88 3.29 -18.20 -22.74
N TYR A 89 2.97 -16.99 -23.21
CA TYR A 89 3.10 -15.75 -22.46
C TYR A 89 1.71 -15.36 -21.94
N GLU A 90 1.46 -15.62 -20.67
CA GLU A 90 0.11 -15.55 -20.06
C GLU A 90 0.00 -14.49 -18.97
N ILE A 91 1.13 -13.99 -18.47
CA ILE A 91 1.20 -13.00 -17.39
C ILE A 91 2.12 -11.83 -17.77
N ASP A 92 1.85 -10.67 -17.19
CA ASP A 92 2.75 -9.53 -17.18
C ASP A 92 3.79 -9.76 -16.07
N SER A 93 4.92 -10.32 -16.45
CA SER A 93 5.96 -10.77 -15.53
C SER A 93 6.92 -9.65 -15.14
N ASN A 94 6.94 -8.53 -15.87
CA ASN A 94 7.83 -7.39 -15.60
C ASN A 94 7.08 -6.19 -14.97
N GLY A 95 5.75 -6.21 -14.97
CA GLY A 95 4.87 -5.19 -14.41
C GLY A 95 4.68 -3.96 -15.30
N ASP A 96 4.95 -4.04 -16.60
CA ASP A 96 4.88 -2.90 -17.54
C ASP A 96 3.47 -2.63 -18.11
N GLY A 97 2.51 -3.50 -17.79
CA GLY A 97 1.12 -3.41 -18.21
C GLY A 97 0.83 -4.05 -19.56
N GLN A 98 1.78 -4.77 -20.17
CA GLN A 98 1.62 -5.52 -21.40
C GLN A 98 2.04 -6.98 -21.21
N ILE A 99 1.58 -7.86 -22.11
CA ILE A 99 2.02 -9.26 -22.17
C ILE A 99 2.66 -9.46 -23.53
N LEU A 100 3.99 -9.48 -23.57
CA LEU A 100 4.77 -9.52 -24.80
C LEU A 100 5.86 -10.59 -24.75
N SER A 101 6.01 -11.33 -25.85
CA SER A 101 6.99 -12.43 -25.93
C SER A 101 8.46 -12.00 -25.82
N ALA A 102 8.75 -10.71 -25.99
CA ALA A 102 10.10 -10.16 -25.97
C ALA A 102 10.56 -9.69 -24.57
N SER A 103 9.61 -9.42 -23.67
CA SER A 103 9.86 -8.84 -22.35
C SER A 103 9.34 -9.70 -21.20
N ASP A 104 8.36 -10.56 -21.46
CA ASP A 104 7.77 -11.41 -20.44
C ASP A 104 8.32 -12.83 -20.43
N MET A 105 8.23 -13.45 -19.26
CA MET A 105 8.50 -14.87 -19.10
C MET A 105 7.33 -15.70 -19.61
N ASN A 106 7.67 -16.74 -20.36
CA ASN A 106 6.71 -17.78 -20.67
C ASN A 106 6.46 -18.68 -19.45
N ASN A 107 5.38 -19.46 -19.52
CA ASN A 107 5.01 -20.48 -18.53
C ASN A 107 6.18 -21.41 -18.13
N SER A 108 7.02 -21.84 -19.08
CA SER A 108 8.18 -22.71 -18.80
C SER A 108 9.23 -22.01 -17.94
N SER A 109 9.58 -20.76 -18.24
CA SER A 109 10.48 -19.96 -17.43
C SER A 109 9.91 -19.70 -16.03
N LEU A 110 8.60 -19.49 -15.91
CA LEU A 110 7.92 -19.36 -14.61
C LEU A 110 7.94 -20.68 -13.82
N GLY A 111 7.80 -21.82 -14.51
CA GLY A 111 7.90 -23.15 -13.91
C GLY A 111 9.27 -23.45 -13.30
N GLU A 112 10.36 -22.97 -13.91
CA GLU A 112 11.71 -23.05 -13.34
C GLU A 112 11.82 -22.24 -12.04
N LEU A 113 11.13 -21.09 -11.93
CA LEU A 113 11.10 -20.31 -10.69
C LEU A 113 10.41 -21.05 -9.52
N LEU A 114 9.52 -22.01 -9.80
CA LEU A 114 8.94 -22.83 -8.74
C LEU A 114 9.95 -23.84 -8.16
N ILE A 115 11.09 -24.11 -8.79
CA ILE A 115 12.08 -25.09 -8.30
C ILE A 115 12.94 -24.50 -7.18
N SER A 116 13.16 -23.19 -7.18
CA SER A 116 13.92 -22.47 -6.15
C SER A 116 12.98 -21.76 -5.17
N ALA A 117 13.24 -21.88 -3.86
CA ALA A 117 12.40 -21.24 -2.85
C ALA A 117 12.32 -19.71 -3.07
N ASN A 118 11.11 -19.18 -3.01
CA ASN A 118 10.77 -17.77 -3.19
C ASN A 118 11.14 -17.13 -4.55
N ALA A 119 11.64 -17.87 -5.54
CA ALA A 119 12.03 -17.25 -6.81
C ALA A 119 10.82 -16.74 -7.62
N LEU A 120 9.70 -17.48 -7.63
CA LEU A 120 8.45 -17.00 -8.24
C LEU A 120 7.87 -15.80 -7.48
N CYS A 121 7.90 -15.85 -6.15
CA CYS A 121 7.47 -14.73 -5.30
C CYS A 121 8.33 -13.48 -5.48
N SER A 122 9.65 -13.64 -5.66
CA SER A 122 10.56 -12.53 -5.95
C SER A 122 10.19 -11.85 -7.25
N GLN A 123 9.93 -12.63 -8.30
CA GLN A 123 9.49 -12.07 -9.58
C GLN A 123 8.15 -11.35 -9.45
N TYR A 124 7.17 -11.99 -8.82
CA TYR A 124 5.85 -11.40 -8.59
C TYR A 124 5.96 -10.04 -7.88
N VAL A 125 6.74 -9.98 -6.80
CA VAL A 125 6.94 -8.75 -6.02
C VAL A 125 7.62 -7.66 -6.85
N ASN A 126 8.59 -8.02 -7.71
CA ASN A 126 9.21 -7.05 -8.62
C ASN A 126 8.20 -6.48 -9.62
N ALA A 127 7.37 -7.33 -10.24
CA ALA A 127 6.31 -6.90 -11.16
C ALA A 127 5.28 -5.99 -10.46
N LYS A 128 4.87 -6.33 -9.22
CA LYS A 128 3.99 -5.47 -8.40
C LYS A 128 4.62 -4.12 -8.08
N GLN A 129 5.91 -4.11 -7.78
CA GLN A 129 6.62 -2.89 -7.47
C GLN A 129 6.73 -1.96 -8.69
N VAL A 130 6.88 -2.51 -9.89
CA VAL A 130 6.92 -1.72 -11.13
C VAL A 130 5.53 -1.16 -11.46
N SER A 131 4.50 -2.01 -11.41
CA SER A 131 3.13 -1.67 -11.84
C SER A 131 2.38 -0.76 -10.85
N GLN A 132 2.44 -1.05 -9.55
CA GLN A 132 1.59 -0.38 -8.55
C GLN A 132 2.37 0.55 -7.60
N ARG A 133 3.67 0.30 -7.39
CA ARG A 133 4.53 1.08 -6.47
C ARG A 133 3.92 1.32 -5.08
N GLU A 134 3.14 0.37 -4.58
CA GLU A 134 2.46 0.50 -3.29
C GLU A 134 3.48 0.61 -2.16
N MET A 135 3.28 1.59 -1.27
CA MET A 135 4.08 1.77 -0.08
C MET A 135 3.35 1.26 1.16
N SER A 136 4.12 0.85 2.16
CA SER A 136 3.56 0.49 3.47
C SER A 136 2.75 1.65 4.07
N PRO A 137 1.53 1.40 4.60
CA PRO A 137 0.71 2.42 5.25
C PRO A 137 1.32 3.02 6.53
N TRP A 138 2.37 2.39 7.07
CA TRP A 138 3.13 2.88 8.22
C TRP A 138 4.35 3.73 7.83
N GLY A 139 4.49 4.08 6.55
CA GLY A 139 5.46 5.05 6.06
C GLY A 139 6.74 4.45 5.47
N THR A 140 7.72 5.32 5.21
CA THR A 140 8.94 5.01 4.44
C THR A 140 9.90 4.07 5.15
N THR A 141 9.81 3.93 6.48
CA THR A 141 10.63 3.00 7.27
C THR A 141 10.49 1.56 6.80
N PHE A 142 9.29 1.17 6.37
CA PHE A 142 8.99 -0.18 5.89
C PHE A 142 9.13 -0.33 4.37
N GLY A 143 9.21 0.80 3.64
CA GLY A 143 9.41 0.82 2.19
C GLY A 143 8.19 0.33 1.39
N SER A 144 8.45 -0.50 0.38
CA SER A 144 7.40 -1.12 -0.45
C SER A 144 6.46 -1.97 0.38
N LEU A 145 5.17 -1.93 0.06
CA LEU A 145 4.17 -2.80 0.67
C LEU A 145 4.48 -4.29 0.44
N TRP A 146 5.08 -4.64 -0.70
CA TRP A 146 5.29 -6.02 -1.12
C TRP A 146 6.70 -6.50 -0.82
N ALA A 147 6.82 -7.67 -0.21
CA ALA A 147 8.06 -8.35 0.13
C ALA A 147 8.00 -9.82 -0.32
N PHE A 148 9.15 -10.48 -0.39
CA PHE A 148 9.22 -11.94 -0.56
C PHE A 148 10.13 -12.57 0.49
N GLY A 149 9.98 -13.87 0.73
CA GLY A 149 10.83 -14.62 1.65
C GLY A 149 10.38 -14.49 3.11
N VAL A 150 11.21 -13.99 4.01
CA VAL A 150 10.84 -13.95 5.44
C VAL A 150 9.74 -12.88 5.67
N PRO A 151 8.63 -13.21 6.36
CA PRO A 151 7.62 -12.23 6.74
C PRO A 151 8.22 -11.00 7.44
N ALA A 152 7.82 -9.82 7.01
CA ALA A 152 8.38 -8.55 7.47
C ALA A 152 7.29 -7.61 7.98
N ALA A 153 7.58 -6.92 9.10
CA ALA A 153 6.67 -5.96 9.70
C ALA A 153 6.22 -4.89 8.69
N GLY A 154 4.95 -4.50 8.77
CA GLY A 154 4.35 -3.45 7.96
C GLY A 154 4.15 -3.79 6.48
N ARG A 155 4.31 -5.07 6.08
CA ARG A 155 4.36 -5.49 4.67
C ARG A 155 3.52 -6.74 4.42
N ILE A 156 3.25 -7.00 3.14
CA ILE A 156 2.69 -8.23 2.61
C ILE A 156 3.84 -9.04 2.02
N THR A 157 4.11 -10.21 2.58
CA THR A 157 5.20 -11.09 2.15
C THR A 157 4.63 -12.28 1.37
N CYS A 158 5.09 -12.46 0.13
CA CYS A 158 4.88 -13.67 -0.66
C CYS A 158 5.97 -14.70 -0.35
N THR A 159 5.59 -15.94 -0.07
CA THR A 159 6.52 -17.04 0.17
C THR A 159 6.11 -18.30 -0.58
N HIS A 160 7.09 -19.09 -1.00
CA HIS A 160 6.88 -20.47 -1.42
C HIS A 160 8.15 -21.28 -1.22
N ASP A 161 7.99 -22.57 -0.94
CA ASP A 161 9.12 -23.49 -0.81
C ASP A 161 9.60 -23.99 -2.19
N ALA A 162 10.82 -24.51 -2.21
CA ALA A 162 11.42 -25.11 -3.39
C ALA A 162 10.58 -26.29 -3.87
N GLY A 163 10.04 -26.19 -5.07
CA GLY A 163 9.21 -27.20 -5.69
C GLY A 163 7.79 -27.31 -5.18
N ALA A 164 7.39 -26.46 -4.23
CA ALA A 164 6.11 -26.58 -3.55
C ALA A 164 5.02 -25.69 -4.15
N VAL A 165 3.81 -26.23 -4.13
CA VAL A 165 2.53 -25.53 -4.18
C VAL A 165 1.87 -25.84 -2.84
N PRO A 166 1.35 -24.88 -2.04
CA PRO A 166 0.89 -23.53 -2.41
C PRO A 166 1.91 -22.39 -2.25
N ILE A 167 1.58 -21.23 -2.83
CA ILE A 167 2.17 -19.93 -2.46
C ILE A 167 1.46 -19.42 -1.20
N THR A 168 2.18 -18.82 -0.26
CA THR A 168 1.59 -18.20 0.93
C THR A 168 1.82 -16.69 0.89
N ILE A 169 0.76 -15.91 1.09
CA ILE A 169 0.88 -14.48 1.41
C ILE A 169 0.67 -14.28 2.91
N THR A 170 1.55 -13.52 3.54
CA THR A 170 1.49 -13.18 4.96
C THR A 170 1.60 -11.67 5.12
N SER A 171 0.57 -11.05 5.70
CA SER A 171 0.54 -9.63 6.02
C SER A 171 0.87 -9.42 7.49
N GLN A 172 1.78 -8.49 7.78
CA GLN A 172 2.12 -8.09 9.14
C GLN A 172 1.86 -6.61 9.39
N ASP A 173 1.48 -6.26 10.63
CA ASP A 173 1.44 -4.87 11.06
C ASP A 173 2.83 -4.31 11.36
N SER A 174 2.91 -3.02 11.72
CA SER A 174 4.18 -2.34 12.05
C SER A 174 4.97 -2.97 13.20
N SER A 175 4.33 -3.80 14.04
CA SER A 175 4.99 -4.51 15.15
C SER A 175 5.45 -5.92 14.77
N GLY A 176 5.18 -6.38 13.54
CA GLY A 176 5.48 -7.73 13.08
C GLY A 176 4.40 -8.75 13.44
N GLN A 177 3.27 -8.31 14.00
CA GLN A 177 2.14 -9.21 14.26
C GLN A 177 1.49 -9.58 12.93
N THR A 178 1.30 -10.88 12.71
CA THR A 178 0.55 -11.37 11.54
C THR A 178 -0.92 -10.99 11.67
N ILE A 179 -1.42 -10.25 10.68
CA ILE A 179 -2.81 -9.78 10.62
C ILE A 179 -3.65 -10.55 9.60
N HIS A 180 -3.01 -11.17 8.61
CA HIS A 180 -3.67 -11.98 7.60
C HIS A 180 -2.68 -12.94 6.95
N THR A 181 -3.09 -14.19 6.73
CA THR A 181 -2.32 -15.18 5.99
C THR A 181 -3.27 -15.96 5.09
N LYS A 182 -2.84 -16.19 3.85
CA LYS A 182 -3.59 -16.95 2.86
C LYS A 182 -2.65 -17.85 2.07
N GLN A 183 -3.08 -19.09 1.86
CA GLN A 183 -2.44 -20.02 0.93
C GLN A 183 -3.21 -20.03 -0.39
N ILE A 184 -2.46 -19.96 -1.48
CA ILE A 184 -2.93 -19.94 -2.86
C ILE A 184 -2.49 -21.23 -3.54
N TYR A 185 -3.46 -21.99 -4.03
CA TYR A 185 -3.28 -23.25 -4.75
C TYR A 185 -3.48 -23.05 -6.27
N ALA A 186 -3.03 -24.03 -7.05
CA ALA A 186 -3.03 -24.00 -8.51
C ALA A 186 -4.18 -24.79 -9.16
N ASP A 187 -5.24 -25.08 -8.38
CA ASP A 187 -6.35 -25.95 -8.76
C ASP A 187 -7.10 -25.53 -10.03
#